data_AF-A0A6A3FSG2-F1
#
_entry.id   AF-A0A6A3FSG2-F1
#
_cell.length_a   1.000
_cell.length_b   1.000
_cell.length_c   1.000
_cell.angle_alpha   90.00
_cell.angle_beta   90.00
_cell.angle_gamma   90.00
#
_symmetry.space_group_name_H-M   'P 1'
#
loop_
_entity.id
_entity.type
_entity.pdbx_description
1 polymer ?
#
loop_
_entity_poly.entity_id
_entity_poly.type
_entity_poly.pdbx_seq_one_letter_code
_entity_poly.pdbx_strand_id
1 'polypeptide(L)' 'KEWTVDGKKAGRIRQVGPFTFQQVYEAGHMVPLDQPKNALALLKAFTLPDEHQLEVADEAEQQWIDTEAMIKDESIMSVM' A
#
# COMPACT_ATOMS: atom_id res chain seq x y z
N LYS A 1 1.50 16.61 5.35
CA LYS A 1 2.66 15.72 5.16
C LYS A 1 3.33 16.08 3.84
N GLU A 2 4.65 16.22 3.80
CA GLU A 2 5.39 16.32 2.54
C GLU A 2 5.22 15.01 1.77
N TRP A 3 5.04 15.08 0.45
CA TRP A 3 4.87 13.92 -0.40
C TRP A 3 6.04 13.79 -1.36
N THR A 4 6.60 12.59 -1.43
CA THR A 4 7.80 12.28 -2.20
C THR A 4 7.53 11.15 -3.18
N VAL A 5 7.99 11.31 -4.41
CA VAL A 5 7.97 10.30 -5.48
C VAL A 5 9.39 10.16 -6.00
N ASP A 6 9.89 8.94 -6.13
CA ASP A 6 11.27 8.64 -6.57
C ASP A 6 12.35 9.41 -5.79
N GLY A 7 12.16 9.58 -4.48
CA GLY A 7 13.10 10.31 -3.61
C GLY A 7 13.10 11.84 -3.77
N LYS A 8 12.23 12.40 -4.61
CA LYS A 8 12.08 13.85 -4.82
C LYS A 8 10.79 14.36 -4.20
N LYS A 9 10.80 15.61 -3.71
CA LYS A 9 9.60 16.29 -3.22
C LYS A 9 8.65 16.55 -4.38
N ALA A 10 7.55 15.81 -4.43
CA ALA A 10 6.54 15.89 -5.48
C ALA A 10 5.36 16.78 -5.09
N GLY A 11 5.18 17.05 -3.79
CA GLY A 11 4.06 17.87 -3.35
C GLY A 11 3.77 17.79 -1.85
N ARG A 12 2.51 18.08 -1.50
CA ARG A 12 2.02 18.03 -0.12
C ARG A 12 0.66 17.37 -0.04
N ILE A 13 0.49 16.51 0.96
CA ILE A 13 -0.77 15.84 1.26
C ILE A 13 -1.38 16.43 2.55
N ARG A 14 -2.70 16.65 2.53
CA ARG A 14 -3.55 16.97 3.67
C ARG A 14 -4.74 16.01 3.65
N GLN A 15 -5.05 15.40 4.80
CA GLN A 15 -6.11 14.40 4.89
C GLN A 15 -7.03 14.70 6.07
N VAL A 16 -8.32 14.37 5.90
CA VAL A 16 -9.35 14.38 6.95
C VAL A 16 -10.22 13.16 6.74
N GLY A 17 -10.11 12.16 7.61
CA GLY A 17 -10.81 10.88 7.44
C GLY A 17 -10.51 10.25 6.08
N PRO A 18 -11.53 9.83 5.28
CA PRO A 18 -11.33 9.25 3.96
C PRO A 18 -11.06 10.27 2.85
N PHE A 19 -11.03 11.57 3.17
CA PHE A 19 -10.85 12.63 2.18
C PHE A 19 -9.38 13.09 2.14
N THR A 20 -8.80 13.04 0.95
CA THR A 20 -7.39 13.42 0.69
C THR A 20 -7.32 14.59 -0.28
N PHE A 21 -6.65 15.66 0.14
CA PHE A 21 -6.23 16.75 -0.73
C PHE A 21 -4.74 16.67 -0.99
N GLN A 22 -4.37 16.49 -2.26
CA GLN A 22 -2.99 16.34 -2.70
C GLN A 22 -2.61 17.45 -3.66
N GLN A 23 -1.65 18.28 -3.23
CA GLN A 23 -1.04 19.31 -4.08
C GLN A 23 0.16 18.70 -4.79
N VAL A 24 0.23 18.84 -6.12
CA VAL A 24 1.40 18.48 -6.93
C VAL A 24 2.20 19.75 -7.22
N TYR A 25 3.50 19.74 -6.94
CA TYR A 25 4.36 20.88 -7.21
C TYR A 25 4.74 20.95 -8.70
N GLU A 26 5.00 22.17 -9.17
CA GLU A 26 5.44 22.45 -10.56
C GLU A 26 4.52 21.86 -11.63
N ALA A 27 3.21 21.82 -11.34
CA ALA A 27 2.16 21.42 -12.27
C ALA A 27 1.13 22.54 -12.41
N GLY A 28 0.67 22.77 -13.63
CA GLY A 28 -0.42 23.69 -13.94
C GLY A 28 -1.78 23.00 -13.94
N HIS A 29 -2.68 23.47 -14.79
CA HIS A 29 -4.04 22.92 -14.92
C HIS A 29 -4.03 21.44 -15.36
N MET A 30 -3.09 21.08 -16.25
CA MET A 30 -2.98 19.74 -16.82
C MET A 30 -1.89 18.96 -16.12
N VAL A 31 -2.15 18.54 -14.87
CA VAL A 31 -1.17 17.85 -14.02
C VAL A 31 -0.50 16.64 -14.71
N PRO A 32 -1.23 15.75 -15.43
CA PRO A 32 -0.58 14.63 -16.11
C PRO A 32 0.32 15.03 -17.29
N LEU A 33 0.09 16.20 -17.89
CA LEU A 33 0.93 16.73 -18.96
C LEU A 33 2.24 17.29 -18.40
N ASP A 34 2.13 18.09 -17.33
CA ASP A 34 3.28 18.78 -16.74
C ASP A 34 4.15 17.84 -15.89
N GLN A 35 3.50 16.95 -15.12
CA GLN A 35 4.15 16.04 -14.16
C GLN A 35 3.62 14.60 -14.31
N PRO A 36 3.90 13.92 -15.44
CA PRO A 36 3.31 12.61 -15.76
C PRO A 36 3.61 11.53 -14.71
N LYS A 37 4.83 11.52 -14.15
CA LYS A 37 5.24 10.55 -13.12
C LYS A 37 4.46 10.75 -11.82
N ASN A 38 4.35 12.00 -11.36
CA ASN A 38 3.65 12.31 -10.12
C ASN A 38 2.14 12.08 -10.29
N ALA A 39 1.58 12.42 -11.45
CA ALA A 39 0.18 12.13 -11.76
C ALA A 39 -0.13 10.63 -11.70
N LEU A 40 0.75 9.78 -12.24
CA LEU A 40 0.59 8.34 -12.15
C LEU A 40 0.67 7.84 -10.69
N ALA A 41 1.62 8.35 -9.91
CA ALA A 41 1.74 8.00 -8.50
C ALA A 41 0.49 8.39 -7.68
N LEU A 42 -0.06 9.58 -7.95
CA LEU A 42 -1.33 10.03 -7.36
C LEU A 42 -2.48 9.10 -7.73
N LEU A 43 -2.62 8.74 -9.01
CA LEU A 43 -3.68 7.85 -9.47
C LEU A 43 -3.57 6.46 -8.85
N LYS A 44 -2.35 5.89 -8.79
CA LYS A 44 -2.11 4.60 -8.13
C LYS A 44 -2.54 4.63 -6.66
N ALA A 45 -2.15 5.67 -5.93
CA ALA A 45 -2.53 5.84 -4.52
C ALA A 45 -4.05 6.02 -4.32
N PHE A 46 -4.79 6.43 -5.37
CA PHE A 46 -6.24 6.58 -5.31
C PHE A 46 -6.99 5.30 -5.71
N THR A 47 -6.53 4.58 -6.73
CA THR A 47 -7.27 3.46 -7.31
C THR A 47 -6.84 2.09 -6.79
N LEU A 48 -5.61 1.97 -6.32
CA LEU A 48 -5.08 0.71 -5.80
C LEU A 48 -5.26 0.66 -4.28
N PRO A 49 -5.52 -0.52 -3.71
CA PRO A 49 -5.39 -0.70 -2.27
C PRO A 49 -3.96 -0.39 -1.85
N ASP A 50 -3.79 0.16 -0.64
CA ASP A 50 -2.48 0.49 -0.09
C ASP A 50 -1.57 -0.75 -0.19
N GLU A 51 -0.51 -0.64 -0.97
CA GLU A 51 0.48 -1.69 -1.21
C GLU A 51 1.13 -2.23 0.08
N HIS A 52 1.05 -1.44 1.17
CA HIS A 52 1.40 -1.87 2.53
C HIS A 52 0.49 -2.94 3.14
N GLN A 53 -0.63 -3.31 2.52
CA GLN A 53 -1.50 -4.40 2.97
C GLN A 53 -1.24 -5.72 2.23
N LEU A 54 -0.50 -5.70 1.13
CA LEU A 54 -0.23 -6.91 0.34
C LEU A 54 0.82 -7.79 1.03
N GLU A 55 1.85 -7.21 1.65
CA GLU A 55 2.85 -7.97 2.42
C GLU A 55 2.23 -8.60 3.68
N VAL A 56 1.31 -7.89 4.35
CA VAL A 56 0.67 -8.37 5.59
C VAL A 56 -0.33 -9.51 5.30
N ALA A 57 -0.95 -9.51 4.12
CA ALA A 57 -1.85 -10.58 3.69
C ALA A 57 -1.11 -11.89 3.42
N ASP A 58 0.03 -11.84 2.73
CA ASP A 58 0.89 -13.02 2.47
C ASP A 58 1.47 -13.61 3.78
N GLU A 59 1.91 -12.75 4.71
CA GLU A 59 2.42 -13.21 6.02
C GLU A 59 1.32 -13.84 6.89
N ALA A 60 0.10 -13.29 6.84
CA ALA A 60 -1.03 -13.87 7.55
C ALA A 60 -1.41 -15.22 6.96
N GLU A 61 -1.48 -15.39 5.63
CA GLU A 61 -1.78 -16.71 5.04
C GLU A 61 -0.73 -17.76 5.40
N GLN A 62 0.56 -17.41 5.42
CA GLN A 62 1.64 -18.33 5.78
C GLN A 62 1.54 -18.78 7.25
N GLN A 63 1.23 -17.86 8.18
CA GLN A 63 1.03 -18.22 9.60
C GLN A 63 -0.14 -19.17 9.82
N TRP A 64 -1.21 -19.05 9.04
CA TRP A 64 -2.38 -19.92 9.16
C TRP A 64 -2.08 -21.32 8.62
N ILE A 65 -1.34 -21.42 7.50
CA ILE A 65 -0.86 -22.69 6.95
C ILE A 65 0.07 -23.40 7.95
N ASP A 66 1.01 -22.66 8.55
CA ASP A 66 1.97 -23.20 9.52
C ASP A 66 1.26 -23.66 10.81
N THR A 67 0.24 -22.93 11.26
CA THR A 67 -0.60 -23.31 12.40
C THR A 67 -1.42 -24.57 12.10
N GLU A 68 -2.01 -24.67 10.91
CA GLU A 68 -2.77 -25.85 10.48
C GLU A 68 -1.86 -27.09 10.33
N ALA A 69 -0.64 -26.91 9.85
CA ALA A 69 0.36 -27.98 9.78
C ALA A 69 0.77 -28.47 11.19
N MET A 70 0.95 -27.57 12.16
CA MET A 70 1.32 -27.92 13.53
C MET A 70 0.21 -28.67 14.27
N ILE A 71 -1.06 -28.27 14.07
CA ILE A 71 -2.23 -28.97 14.66
C ILE A 71 -2.36 -30.41 14.10
N LYS A 72 -2.07 -30.61 12.82
CA LYS A 72 -2.13 -31.94 12.20
C LYS A 72 -1.01 -32.86 12.70
N ASP A 73 0.19 -32.33 12.94
CA ASP A 73 1.32 -33.12 13.46
C ASP A 73 1.12 -33.53 14.93
N GLU A 74 0.65 -32.62 15.79
CA GLU A 74 0.31 -32.94 17.18
C GLU A 74 -0.85 -33.95 17.29
N SER A 75 -1.84 -33.85 16.40
CA SER A 75 -2.96 -34.79 16.32
C SER A 75 -2.49 -36.21 15.93
N ILE A 76 -1.49 -36.32 15.04
CA ILE A 76 -0.90 -37.60 14.63
C ILE A 76 -0.05 -38.22 15.75
N MET A 77 0.63 -37.42 16.56
CA MET A 77 1.40 -37.93 17.72
C MET A 77 0.53 -38.32 18.92
N SER A 78 -0.67 -37.73 19.07
CA SER A 78 -1.62 -38.04 20.15
C SER A 78 -2.42 -39.35 19.92
N VAL A 79 -2.37 -39.91 18.70
CA VAL A 79 -3.13 -41.11 18.30
C VAL A 79 -2.28 -42.41 18.34
N MET A 80 -1.00 -42.33 18.72
CA MET A 80 -0.16 -43.51 19.07
C MET A 80 -0.04 -43.70 20.58
#